data_AF-A0A7S4Q498-F1
#
_entry.id   AF-A0A7S4Q498-F1
#
_cell.length_a   1.000
_cell.length_b   1.000
_cell.length_c   1.000
_cell.angle_alpha   90.00
_cell.angle_beta   90.00
_cell.angle_gamma   90.00
#
_symmetry.space_group_name_H-M   'P 1'
#
loop_
_entity.id
_entity.type
_entity.pdbx_description
1 polymer ?
#
loop_
_entity_poly.entity_id
_entity_poly.type
_entity_poly.pdbx_seq_one_letter_code
_entity_poly.pdbx_strand_id
1 'polypeptide(L)'
;MPAVMQSSAAKKAAADRVISRAFAAGGGARVSSGPRGATTKKAGLKRLCSQPGLPRAGKRSRPVAVRAAEAEAEKARSTLQSLQAIVISLDRRPDRMEGCATRLETNCSGLPFTRFSATDGRKTAISESEVSTTWHTGRNVVYQKIRAERKGWDDLDTYQVRQLELSPGERGCASSHIRAWQHCLDLAGSSEKPLLVLEDDAAPTPEFAVRLHRALAALPSDAHLLYLGYSQAANWRRDISPELVESEYVWTTVGYIVWPAGARLMLSRLPVNEPVDNWMAALCAEGDIKAYCVRPKIVHQADAWNVNSDVAHSDEHYWGPNSDIQHSDEFYWGPATGSAKPGQALVDGSCFWDIDSDDSEDTSDDL
;
A
#
# COMPACT_ATOMS: atom_id res chain seq x y z
N MET A 1 23.91 11.36 -55.59
CA MET A 1 22.63 11.93 -56.05
C MET A 1 21.76 12.13 -54.81
N PRO A 2 21.44 13.38 -54.43
CA PRO A 2 20.66 13.72 -53.24
C PRO A 2 19.17 13.92 -53.58
N ALA A 3 18.28 13.67 -52.62
CA ALA A 3 16.93 14.27 -52.45
C ALA A 3 16.10 13.36 -51.52
N VAL A 4 15.19 13.79 -50.64
CA VAL A 4 14.69 15.11 -50.22
C VAL A 4 13.88 14.81 -48.93
N MET A 5 14.07 15.61 -47.89
CA MET A 5 13.12 15.75 -46.77
C MET A 5 11.85 16.43 -47.26
N GLN A 6 10.66 15.93 -46.91
CA GLN A 6 9.48 16.78 -46.75
C GLN A 6 8.63 16.36 -45.56
N SER A 7 8.29 17.38 -44.77
CA SER A 7 7.43 17.39 -43.60
C SER A 7 5.95 17.37 -43.99
N SER A 8 5.09 16.95 -43.06
CA SER A 8 3.74 17.50 -43.00
C SER A 8 3.26 17.55 -41.56
N ALA A 9 2.99 18.77 -41.10
CA ALA A 9 2.35 19.08 -39.84
C ALA A 9 0.83 19.17 -40.01
N ALA A 10 0.15 19.14 -38.85
CA ALA A 10 -1.18 19.65 -38.56
C ALA A 10 -2.40 18.79 -38.96
N LYS A 11 -3.06 18.23 -37.94
CA LYS A 11 -4.52 18.24 -37.82
C LYS A 11 -4.93 18.64 -36.41
N LYS A 12 -5.57 19.81 -36.34
CA LYS A 12 -6.17 20.45 -35.17
C LYS A 12 -7.61 19.95 -35.07
N ALA A 13 -8.02 19.38 -33.93
CA ALA A 13 -9.40 18.97 -33.69
C ALA A 13 -10.13 20.07 -32.90
N ALA A 14 -11.32 20.41 -33.39
CA ALA A 14 -12.24 21.38 -32.80
C ALA A 14 -13.08 20.72 -31.70
N ALA A 15 -13.31 21.43 -30.59
CA ALA A 15 -14.29 21.09 -29.58
C ALA A 15 -15.03 22.37 -29.17
N ASP A 16 -16.30 22.46 -29.56
CA ASP A 16 -17.27 23.40 -29.02
C ASP A 16 -18.63 22.71 -29.03
N ARG A 17 -19.15 22.39 -27.84
CA ARG A 17 -20.59 22.22 -27.64
C ARG A 17 -20.97 22.49 -26.19
N VAL A 18 -21.45 23.71 -26.00
CA VAL A 18 -22.19 24.21 -24.86
C VAL A 18 -23.52 23.46 -24.73
N ILE A 19 -23.84 22.96 -23.54
CA ILE A 19 -25.22 22.68 -23.12
C ILE A 19 -25.48 23.43 -21.81
N SER A 20 -26.41 24.37 -21.92
CA SER A 20 -27.04 25.15 -20.87
C SER A 20 -28.37 24.53 -20.42
N ARG A 21 -28.64 24.54 -19.10
CA ARG A 21 -29.93 24.79 -18.40
C ARG A 21 -29.83 24.18 -16.98
N ALA A 22 -29.83 24.92 -15.87
CA ALA A 22 -30.79 25.88 -15.29
C ALA A 22 -31.86 25.23 -14.39
N PHE A 23 -32.16 25.96 -13.29
CA PHE A 23 -33.13 25.76 -12.20
C PHE A 23 -32.65 24.88 -11.03
N ALA A 24 -32.77 25.25 -9.75
CA ALA A 24 -33.77 26.12 -9.12
C ALA A 24 -33.22 26.91 -7.90
N ALA A 25 -33.84 28.06 -7.65
CA ALA A 25 -33.69 28.89 -6.46
C ALA A 25 -34.97 28.87 -5.63
N GLY A 26 -34.83 29.16 -4.32
CA GLY A 26 -35.89 29.42 -3.35
C GLY A 26 -35.96 28.36 -2.25
N GLY A 27 -35.97 28.65 -0.95
CA GLY A 27 -36.11 29.90 -0.20
C GLY A 27 -36.73 29.57 1.17
N GLY A 28 -36.42 30.37 2.20
CA GLY A 28 -37.13 30.43 3.49
C GLY A 28 -36.59 29.49 4.60
N ALA A 29 -35.82 29.94 5.59
CA ALA A 29 -36.09 30.87 6.71
C ALA A 29 -36.74 30.22 7.95
N ARG A 30 -36.04 30.43 9.08
CA ARG A 30 -36.25 30.00 10.47
C ARG A 30 -37.51 30.59 11.14
N VAL A 31 -38.08 29.89 12.12
CA VAL A 31 -38.69 30.38 13.41
C VAL A 31 -38.81 29.15 14.35
N SER A 32 -38.03 29.00 15.44
CA SER A 32 -38.14 29.45 16.85
C SER A 32 -39.00 28.62 17.83
N SER A 33 -38.46 28.51 19.06
CA SER A 33 -39.09 28.38 20.40
C SER A 33 -39.79 27.07 20.85
N GLY A 34 -39.24 26.43 21.89
CA GLY A 34 -39.91 25.44 22.77
C GLY A 34 -40.81 26.11 23.83
N PRO A 35 -40.89 25.65 25.10
CA PRO A 35 -40.68 24.32 25.71
C PRO A 35 -41.84 23.94 26.68
N ARG A 36 -41.58 22.98 27.60
CA ARG A 36 -42.35 22.54 28.80
C ARG A 36 -43.40 21.46 28.50
N GLY A 37 -43.54 20.37 29.26
CA GLY A 37 -43.12 20.05 30.62
C GLY A 37 -44.34 19.52 31.38
N ALA A 38 -44.11 18.50 32.22
CA ALA A 38 -44.94 18.02 33.34
C ALA A 38 -45.52 16.60 33.23
N THR A 39 -44.88 15.77 34.05
CA THR A 39 -45.28 14.50 34.67
C THR A 39 -46.63 14.55 35.39
N THR A 40 -47.35 13.42 35.44
CA THR A 40 -47.99 12.94 36.69
C THR A 40 -48.15 11.41 36.68
N LYS A 41 -47.81 10.81 37.83
CA LYS A 41 -47.96 9.40 38.19
C LYS A 41 -49.44 9.05 38.46
N LYS A 42 -49.83 7.78 38.28
CA LYS A 42 -50.64 7.06 39.27
C LYS A 42 -50.59 5.53 39.05
N ALA A 43 -50.40 4.84 40.16
CA ALA A 43 -50.38 3.39 40.30
C ALA A 43 -51.80 2.82 40.38
N GLY A 44 -51.97 1.52 40.10
CA GLY A 44 -53.13 0.76 40.60
C GLY A 44 -53.53 -0.49 39.82
N LEU A 45 -53.22 -1.64 40.43
CA LEU A 45 -54.04 -2.86 40.51
C LEU A 45 -54.23 -3.81 39.31
N LYS A 46 -53.69 -5.01 39.54
CA LYS A 46 -53.97 -6.36 39.03
C LYS A 46 -55.34 -6.59 38.37
N ARG A 47 -55.31 -7.28 37.21
CA ARG A 47 -56.24 -8.38 36.91
C ARG A 47 -55.66 -9.34 35.85
N LEU A 48 -55.66 -10.63 36.18
CA LEU A 48 -55.47 -11.74 35.24
C LEU A 48 -56.54 -11.63 34.14
N CYS A 49 -56.10 -11.60 32.89
CA CYS A 49 -56.94 -11.94 31.75
C CYS A 49 -56.09 -12.79 30.79
N SER A 50 -56.53 -14.02 30.60
CA SER A 50 -56.00 -15.01 29.66
C SER A 50 -55.88 -14.42 28.25
N GLN A 51 -54.67 -14.34 27.71
CA GLN A 51 -54.47 -13.97 26.31
C GLN A 51 -54.56 -15.20 25.39
N PRO A 52 -55.21 -15.07 24.22
CA PRO A 52 -55.25 -16.10 23.19
C PRO A 52 -53.87 -16.25 22.53
N GLY A 53 -53.61 -17.46 22.03
CA GLY A 53 -52.32 -17.91 21.51
C GLY A 53 -51.61 -16.89 20.62
N LEU A 54 -50.35 -16.61 20.98
CA LEU A 54 -49.41 -15.90 20.12
C LEU A 54 -49.31 -16.64 18.77
N PRO A 55 -49.43 -15.94 17.63
CA PRO A 55 -49.13 -16.55 16.35
C PRO A 55 -47.67 -17.01 16.37
N ARG A 56 -47.44 -18.29 16.05
CA ARG A 56 -46.10 -18.85 15.82
C ARG A 56 -45.34 -17.87 14.94
N ALA A 57 -44.22 -17.35 15.45
CA ALA A 57 -43.31 -16.52 14.69
C ALA A 57 -42.87 -17.29 13.45
N GLY A 58 -43.50 -17.01 12.31
CA GLY A 58 -43.05 -17.51 11.02
C GLY A 58 -41.62 -17.04 10.83
N LYS A 59 -40.72 -17.98 10.50
CA LYS A 59 -39.32 -17.69 10.18
C LYS A 59 -39.30 -16.63 9.08
N ARG A 60 -39.14 -15.34 9.44
CA ARG A 60 -38.98 -14.26 8.47
C ARG A 60 -37.72 -14.58 7.67
N SER A 61 -37.90 -14.89 6.39
CA SER A 61 -36.78 -15.12 5.48
C SER A 61 -35.91 -13.86 5.44
N ARG A 62 -34.60 -14.03 5.68
CA ARG A 62 -33.63 -12.93 5.57
C ARG A 62 -33.72 -12.25 4.19
N PRO A 63 -33.49 -10.92 4.11
CA PRO A 63 -33.50 -10.19 2.84
C PRO A 63 -32.49 -10.79 1.85
N VAL A 64 -32.82 -10.78 0.55
CA VAL A 64 -31.99 -11.35 -0.53
C VAL A 64 -30.58 -10.75 -0.56
N ALA A 65 -30.45 -9.44 -0.35
CA ALA A 65 -29.16 -8.76 -0.32
C ALA A 65 -28.22 -9.27 0.78
N VAL A 66 -28.77 -9.59 1.97
CA VAL A 66 -27.99 -10.13 3.09
C VAL A 66 -27.44 -11.52 2.73
N ARG A 67 -28.26 -12.36 2.09
CA ARG A 67 -27.83 -13.69 1.64
C ARG A 67 -26.73 -13.64 0.58
N ALA A 68 -26.82 -12.67 -0.35
CA ALA A 68 -25.80 -12.49 -1.38
C ALA A 68 -24.45 -12.06 -0.78
N ALA A 69 -24.46 -11.11 0.16
CA ALA A 69 -23.26 -10.67 0.86
C ALA A 69 -22.62 -11.79 1.69
N GLU A 70 -23.42 -12.61 2.38
CA GLU A 70 -22.92 -13.77 3.14
C GLU A 70 -22.28 -14.81 2.21
N ALA A 71 -22.89 -15.08 1.06
CA ALA A 71 -22.34 -16.01 0.08
C ALA A 71 -21.01 -15.51 -0.54
N GLU A 72 -20.91 -14.20 -0.78
CA GLU A 72 -19.67 -13.58 -1.26
C GLU A 72 -18.56 -13.64 -0.19
N ALA A 73 -18.89 -13.32 1.07
CA ALA A 73 -17.95 -13.42 2.17
C ALA A 73 -17.41 -14.85 2.35
N GLU A 74 -18.24 -15.86 2.13
CA GLU A 74 -17.80 -17.27 2.18
C GLU A 74 -16.83 -17.61 1.05
N LYS A 75 -17.13 -17.17 -0.19
CA LYS A 75 -16.21 -17.35 -1.33
C LYS A 75 -14.89 -16.60 -1.11
N ALA A 76 -14.95 -15.41 -0.53
CA ALA A 76 -13.78 -14.63 -0.18
C ALA A 76 -12.91 -15.34 0.85
N ARG A 77 -13.52 -15.95 1.88
CA ARG A 77 -12.80 -16.77 2.87
C ARG A 77 -12.16 -17.99 2.24
N SER A 78 -12.88 -18.71 1.37
CA SER A 78 -12.33 -19.85 0.64
C SER A 78 -11.16 -19.45 -0.27
N THR A 79 -11.25 -18.30 -0.92
CA THR A 79 -10.15 -17.73 -1.72
C THR A 79 -8.92 -17.51 -0.84
N LEU A 80 -9.10 -16.87 0.32
CA LEU A 80 -8.02 -16.59 1.26
C LEU A 80 -7.33 -17.85 1.78
N GLN A 81 -8.10 -18.86 2.17
CA GLN A 81 -7.61 -20.15 2.67
C GLN A 81 -6.85 -20.97 1.62
N SER A 82 -7.07 -20.68 0.33
CA SER A 82 -6.41 -21.37 -0.77
C SER A 82 -5.06 -20.78 -1.17
N LEU A 83 -4.78 -19.54 -0.74
CA LEU A 83 -3.51 -18.87 -0.99
C LEU A 83 -2.43 -19.47 -0.08
N GLN A 84 -1.19 -19.49 -0.56
CA GLN A 84 -0.02 -19.65 0.29
C GLN A 84 0.63 -18.27 0.43
N ALA A 85 0.99 -17.90 1.65
CA ALA A 85 1.63 -16.63 1.92
C ALA A 85 2.95 -16.77 2.68
N ILE A 86 3.87 -15.85 2.41
CA ILE A 86 5.05 -15.62 3.23
C ILE A 86 5.08 -14.18 3.73
N VAL A 87 5.66 -13.99 4.91
CA VAL A 87 5.97 -12.67 5.47
C VAL A 87 7.48 -12.54 5.58
N ILE A 88 8.07 -11.69 4.75
CA ILE A 88 9.49 -11.37 4.76
C ILE A 88 9.78 -10.53 6.01
N SER A 89 10.66 -11.03 6.88
CA SER A 89 11.01 -10.34 8.13
C SER A 89 12.44 -10.64 8.53
N LEU A 90 13.14 -9.64 9.07
CA LEU A 90 14.51 -9.78 9.57
C LEU A 90 14.52 -10.58 10.88
N ASP A 91 15.50 -11.47 11.05
CA ASP A 91 15.59 -12.31 12.28
C ASP A 91 15.81 -11.50 13.55
N ARG A 92 16.35 -10.29 13.42
CA ARG A 92 16.51 -9.33 14.52
C ARG A 92 15.25 -8.50 14.83
N ARG A 93 14.15 -8.65 14.08
CA ARG A 93 12.90 -7.86 14.23
C ARG A 93 11.68 -8.75 14.55
N PRO A 94 11.71 -9.53 15.65
CA PRO A 94 10.54 -10.31 16.05
C PRO A 94 9.33 -9.43 16.37
N ASP A 95 9.56 -8.21 16.86
CA ASP A 95 8.55 -7.19 17.16
C ASP A 95 7.68 -6.84 15.93
N ARG A 96 8.31 -6.62 14.77
CA ARG A 96 7.60 -6.32 13.52
C ARG A 96 6.79 -7.52 13.04
N MET A 97 7.38 -8.71 13.09
CA MET A 97 6.69 -9.95 12.71
C MET A 97 5.45 -10.21 13.57
N GLU A 98 5.54 -10.04 14.90
CA GLU A 98 4.40 -10.18 15.82
C GLU A 98 3.31 -9.14 15.54
N GLY A 99 3.70 -7.88 15.30
CA GLY A 99 2.78 -6.84 14.87
C GLY A 99 2.06 -7.18 13.56
N CYS A 100 2.79 -7.70 12.57
CA CYS A 100 2.23 -8.15 11.30
C CYS A 100 1.24 -9.30 11.49
N ALA A 101 1.63 -10.31 12.28
CA ALA A 101 0.78 -11.46 12.56
C ALA A 101 -0.55 -11.03 13.19
N THR A 102 -0.52 -10.08 14.13
CA THR A 102 -1.73 -9.52 14.76
C THR A 102 -2.63 -8.83 13.74
N ARG A 103 -2.07 -8.03 12.83
CA ARG A 103 -2.83 -7.34 11.76
C ARG A 103 -3.43 -8.34 10.77
N LEU A 104 -2.68 -9.40 10.43
CA LEU A 104 -3.16 -10.48 9.56
C LEU A 104 -4.26 -11.30 10.22
N GLU A 105 -4.16 -11.63 11.51
CA GLU A 105 -5.22 -12.33 12.23
C GLU A 105 -6.52 -11.51 12.25
N THR A 106 -6.39 -10.19 12.43
CA THR A 106 -7.52 -9.26 12.49
C THR A 106 -8.27 -9.15 11.15
N ASN A 107 -7.54 -8.93 10.05
CA ASN A 107 -8.14 -8.56 8.76
C ASN A 107 -8.09 -9.66 7.69
N CYS A 108 -7.30 -10.71 7.92
CA CYS A 108 -7.08 -11.84 7.01
C CYS A 108 -7.27 -13.18 7.73
N SER A 109 -8.27 -13.27 8.61
CA SER A 109 -8.54 -14.50 9.38
C SER A 109 -8.68 -15.73 8.48
N GLY A 110 -7.80 -16.71 8.70
CA GLY A 110 -7.74 -17.95 7.91
C GLY A 110 -6.77 -17.94 6.73
N LEU A 111 -6.01 -16.86 6.49
CA LEU A 111 -4.89 -16.86 5.56
C LEU A 111 -3.74 -17.71 6.14
N PRO A 112 -3.31 -18.81 5.50
CA PRO A 112 -2.11 -19.51 5.93
C PRO A 112 -0.88 -18.71 5.49
N PHE A 113 -0.01 -18.38 6.45
CA PHE A 113 1.26 -17.71 6.17
C PHE A 113 2.39 -18.30 7.00
N THR A 114 3.61 -18.17 6.51
CA THR A 114 4.83 -18.49 7.24
C THR A 114 5.77 -17.30 7.28
N ARG A 115 6.55 -17.17 8.35
CA ARG A 115 7.67 -16.24 8.39
C ARG A 115 8.74 -16.71 7.40
N PHE A 116 9.23 -15.78 6.59
CA PHE A 116 10.33 -15.98 5.66
C PHE A 116 11.49 -15.07 6.08
N SER A 117 12.62 -15.67 6.47
CA SER A 117 13.77 -14.89 6.95
C SER A 117 14.27 -13.97 5.84
N ALA A 118 14.32 -12.66 6.13
CA ALA A 118 14.85 -11.62 5.25
C ALA A 118 16.37 -11.62 5.26
N THR A 119 16.97 -11.24 4.14
CA THR A 119 18.42 -11.08 4.03
C THR A 119 18.82 -9.79 4.75
N ASP A 120 19.58 -9.93 5.83
CA ASP A 120 20.21 -8.79 6.48
C ASP A 120 21.43 -8.34 5.66
N GLY A 121 21.25 -7.37 4.77
CA GLY A 121 22.32 -6.91 3.89
C GLY A 121 23.47 -6.20 4.62
N ARG A 122 23.32 -5.85 5.91
CA ARG A 122 24.43 -5.37 6.76
C ARG A 122 25.35 -6.52 7.22
N LYS A 123 24.82 -7.75 7.29
CA LYS A 123 25.53 -8.94 7.77
C LYS A 123 25.87 -9.93 6.67
N THR A 124 25.16 -9.87 5.56
CA THR A 124 25.23 -10.85 4.47
C THR A 124 25.92 -10.25 3.26
N ALA A 125 27.00 -10.88 2.80
CA ALA A 125 27.59 -10.54 1.52
C ALA A 125 26.65 -11.00 0.39
N ILE A 126 26.17 -10.04 -0.40
CA ILE A 126 25.26 -10.28 -1.53
C ILE A 126 26.07 -10.17 -2.81
N SER A 127 25.91 -11.14 -3.72
CA SER A 127 26.65 -11.17 -4.98
C SER A 127 26.18 -10.08 -5.94
N GLU A 128 27.09 -9.48 -6.70
CA GLU A 128 26.75 -8.52 -7.78
C GLU A 128 25.98 -9.17 -8.93
N SER A 129 26.05 -10.50 -9.07
CA SER A 129 25.23 -11.26 -10.02
C SER A 129 23.75 -11.32 -9.61
N GLU A 130 23.44 -11.09 -8.33
CA GLU A 130 22.07 -11.03 -7.80
C GLU A 130 21.61 -9.59 -7.69
N VAL A 131 22.41 -8.74 -7.05
CA VAL A 131 22.08 -7.34 -6.80
C VAL A 131 23.32 -6.47 -7.00
N SER A 132 23.22 -5.51 -7.91
CA SER A 132 24.29 -4.55 -8.19
C SER A 132 24.67 -3.73 -6.95
N THR A 133 25.83 -3.08 -7.00
CA THR A 133 26.32 -2.19 -5.93
C THR A 133 25.93 -0.73 -6.17
N THR A 134 25.64 -0.36 -7.42
CA THR A 134 25.23 1.00 -7.78
C THR A 134 24.04 0.98 -8.72
N TRP A 135 23.33 2.11 -8.80
CA TRP A 135 22.19 2.28 -9.68
C TRP A 135 22.09 3.70 -10.23
N HIS A 136 21.45 3.83 -11.39
CA HIS A 136 21.25 5.09 -12.09
C HIS A 136 19.80 5.56 -11.92
N THR A 137 19.57 6.70 -11.26
CA THR A 137 18.22 7.13 -10.85
C THR A 137 17.37 7.70 -11.98
N GLY A 138 17.90 7.83 -13.20
CA GLY A 138 17.27 8.55 -14.30
C GLY A 138 15.83 8.12 -14.61
N ARG A 139 15.53 6.81 -14.57
CA ARG A 139 14.15 6.32 -14.77
C ARG A 139 13.25 6.70 -13.59
N ASN A 140 13.72 6.48 -12.36
CA ASN A 140 12.97 6.84 -11.16
C ASN A 140 12.64 8.34 -11.13
N VAL A 141 13.59 9.20 -11.50
CA VAL A 141 13.40 10.66 -11.61
C VAL A 141 12.28 11.05 -12.57
N VAL A 142 12.13 10.34 -13.71
CA VAL A 142 11.01 10.57 -14.63
C VAL A 142 9.68 10.28 -13.93
N TYR A 143 9.58 9.14 -13.25
CA TYR A 143 8.34 8.73 -12.59
C TYR A 143 8.02 9.54 -11.33
N GLN A 144 9.04 10.03 -10.62
CA GLN A 144 8.87 10.99 -9.53
C GLN A 144 8.29 12.32 -10.02
N LYS A 145 8.80 12.86 -11.14
CA LYS A 145 8.23 14.07 -11.76
C LYS A 145 6.77 13.86 -12.20
N ILE A 146 6.47 12.72 -12.82
CA ILE A 146 5.08 12.36 -13.18
C ILE A 146 4.17 12.32 -11.95
N ARG A 147 4.65 11.73 -10.84
CA ARG A 147 3.90 11.68 -9.58
C ARG A 147 3.65 13.09 -9.02
N ALA A 148 4.69 13.92 -8.98
CA ALA A 148 4.64 15.29 -8.48
C ALA A 148 3.62 16.12 -9.27
N GLU A 149 3.66 16.08 -10.61
CA GLU A 149 2.67 16.73 -11.47
C GLU A 149 1.25 16.24 -11.18
N ARG A 150 1.04 14.92 -11.07
CA ARG A 150 -0.28 14.33 -10.79
C ARG A 150 -0.82 14.74 -9.42
N LYS A 151 0.07 14.91 -8.43
CA LYS A 151 -0.29 15.33 -7.07
C LYS A 151 -0.33 16.86 -6.90
N GLY A 152 0.11 17.61 -7.92
CA GLY A 152 0.17 19.08 -7.89
C GLY A 152 1.25 19.62 -6.96
N TRP A 153 2.36 18.88 -6.79
CA TRP A 153 3.51 19.31 -5.99
C TRP A 153 4.42 20.25 -6.77
N ASP A 154 4.98 21.23 -6.07
CA ASP A 154 5.86 22.27 -6.63
C ASP A 154 7.32 22.03 -6.18
N ASP A 155 7.84 20.86 -6.53
CA ASP A 155 9.17 20.38 -6.14
C ASP A 155 9.94 19.73 -7.32
N LEU A 156 9.51 20.01 -8.55
CA LEU A 156 10.06 19.38 -9.76
C LEU A 156 11.57 19.59 -9.97
N ASP A 157 12.09 20.70 -9.45
CA ASP A 157 13.51 21.07 -9.47
C ASP A 157 14.37 20.25 -8.50
N THR A 158 13.76 19.60 -7.51
CA THR A 158 14.47 18.75 -6.54
C THR A 158 14.87 17.39 -7.13
N TYR A 159 14.16 16.91 -8.17
CA TYR A 159 14.41 15.61 -8.79
C TYR A 159 15.59 15.66 -9.78
N GLN A 160 16.76 15.26 -9.29
CA GLN A 160 18.02 15.25 -10.04
C GLN A 160 18.48 13.81 -10.36
N VAL A 161 18.94 13.60 -11.59
CA VAL A 161 19.51 12.32 -12.01
C VAL A 161 20.87 12.11 -11.36
N ARG A 162 21.10 10.91 -10.82
CA ARG A 162 22.30 10.55 -10.06
C ARG A 162 22.73 9.12 -10.37
N GLN A 163 24.01 8.85 -10.11
CA GLN A 163 24.51 7.51 -9.87
C GLN A 163 24.68 7.37 -8.35
N LEU A 164 24.04 6.37 -7.76
CA LEU A 164 24.04 6.15 -6.30
C LEU A 164 24.55 4.74 -5.97
N GLU A 165 25.15 4.59 -4.80
CA GLU A 165 25.44 3.27 -4.23
C GLU A 165 24.18 2.73 -3.57
N LEU A 166 23.81 1.48 -3.88
CA LEU A 166 22.71 0.81 -3.21
C LEU A 166 23.11 0.54 -1.75
N SER A 167 22.25 0.97 -0.83
CA SER A 167 22.49 0.75 0.60
C SER A 167 22.50 -0.75 0.92
N PRO A 168 23.16 -1.17 2.02
CA PRO A 168 23.04 -2.55 2.50
C PRO A 168 21.59 -2.99 2.72
N GLY A 169 20.71 -2.06 3.15
CA GLY A 169 19.29 -2.33 3.33
C GLY A 169 18.57 -2.60 2.01
N GLU A 170 18.79 -1.77 0.99
CA GLU A 170 18.20 -1.94 -0.35
C GLU A 170 18.66 -3.24 -0.99
N ARG A 171 19.94 -3.58 -0.86
CA ARG A 171 20.48 -4.85 -1.36
C ARG A 171 19.89 -6.05 -0.62
N GLY A 172 19.75 -5.94 0.71
CA GLY A 172 19.09 -6.96 1.54
C GLY A 172 17.61 -7.17 1.19
N CYS A 173 16.88 -6.08 0.93
CA CYS A 173 15.51 -6.12 0.45
C CYS A 173 15.43 -6.85 -0.90
N ALA A 174 16.22 -6.42 -1.90
CA ALA A 174 16.27 -7.08 -3.21
C ALA A 174 16.60 -8.58 -3.12
N SER A 175 17.62 -8.95 -2.36
CA SER A 175 17.99 -10.36 -2.12
C SER A 175 16.83 -11.16 -1.49
N SER A 176 16.08 -10.56 -0.57
CA SER A 176 14.92 -11.22 0.07
C SER A 176 13.81 -11.51 -0.95
N HIS A 177 13.51 -10.58 -1.85
CA HIS A 177 12.51 -10.76 -2.91
C HIS A 177 12.98 -11.75 -3.98
N ILE A 178 14.27 -11.77 -4.34
CA ILE A 178 14.84 -12.80 -5.23
C ILE A 178 14.60 -14.20 -4.65
N ARG A 179 14.87 -14.39 -3.35
CA ARG A 179 14.62 -15.66 -2.67
C ARG A 179 13.12 -15.98 -2.57
N ALA A 180 12.26 -14.98 -2.40
CA ALA A 180 10.81 -15.17 -2.47
C ALA A 180 10.34 -15.63 -3.86
N TRP A 181 10.93 -15.12 -4.95
CA TRP A 181 10.64 -15.57 -6.31
C TRP A 181 11.11 -17.00 -6.54
N GLN A 182 12.30 -17.37 -6.06
CA GLN A 182 12.79 -18.75 -6.08
C GLN A 182 11.84 -19.67 -5.31
N HIS A 183 11.44 -19.26 -4.10
CA HIS A 183 10.48 -19.99 -3.27
C HIS A 183 9.12 -20.17 -3.95
N CYS A 184 8.64 -19.16 -4.69
CA CYS A 184 7.44 -19.28 -5.52
C CYS A 184 7.57 -20.42 -6.54
N LEU A 185 8.73 -20.57 -7.19
CA LEU A 185 8.97 -21.67 -8.14
C LEU A 185 9.04 -23.03 -7.44
N ASP A 186 9.67 -23.10 -6.28
CA ASP A 186 9.78 -24.33 -5.49
C ASP A 186 8.40 -24.84 -5.05
N LEU A 187 7.50 -23.94 -4.63
CA LEU A 187 6.14 -24.28 -4.22
C LEU A 187 5.20 -24.57 -5.39
N ALA A 188 5.45 -24.00 -6.57
CA ALA A 188 4.55 -24.08 -7.71
C ALA A 188 4.33 -25.54 -8.17
N GLY A 189 5.44 -26.31 -8.25
CA GLY A 189 5.44 -27.65 -8.85
C GLY A 189 4.68 -27.68 -10.19
N SER A 190 3.87 -28.71 -10.43
CA SER A 190 2.99 -28.76 -11.61
C SER A 190 1.70 -27.94 -11.47
N SER A 191 1.44 -27.35 -10.30
CA SER A 191 0.18 -26.63 -10.03
C SER A 191 0.19 -25.18 -10.49
N GLU A 192 1.37 -24.62 -10.77
CA GLU A 192 1.59 -23.22 -11.17
C GLU A 192 0.84 -22.20 -10.28
N LYS A 193 0.63 -22.56 -9.01
CA LYS A 193 -0.07 -21.71 -8.04
C LYS A 193 0.80 -20.50 -7.68
N PRO A 194 0.17 -19.31 -7.51
CA PRO A 194 0.90 -18.12 -7.12
C PRO A 194 1.25 -18.11 -5.62
N LEU A 195 2.18 -17.24 -5.25
CA LEU A 195 2.60 -16.96 -3.88
C LEU A 195 2.20 -15.54 -3.49
N LEU A 196 1.55 -15.38 -2.33
CA LEU A 196 1.37 -14.07 -1.70
C LEU A 196 2.64 -13.73 -0.90
N VAL A 197 3.29 -12.63 -1.24
CA VAL A 197 4.45 -12.09 -0.55
C VAL A 197 4.04 -10.84 0.20
N LEU A 198 4.34 -10.79 1.50
CA LEU A 198 4.11 -9.65 2.38
C LEU A 198 5.43 -9.26 3.07
N GLU A 199 5.59 -7.99 3.40
CA GLU A 199 6.61 -7.53 4.35
C GLU A 199 6.02 -7.47 5.77
N ASP A 200 6.87 -7.42 6.80
CA ASP A 200 6.45 -7.43 8.21
C ASP A 200 5.87 -6.09 8.72
N ASP A 201 5.83 -5.06 7.89
CA ASP A 201 5.04 -3.85 8.09
C ASP A 201 3.70 -3.89 7.32
N ALA A 202 3.32 -5.01 6.70
CA ALA A 202 2.03 -5.13 6.04
C ALA A 202 0.86 -4.92 7.02
N ALA A 203 -0.08 -4.08 6.60
CA ALA A 203 -1.30 -3.75 7.34
C ALA A 203 -2.53 -3.91 6.44
N PRO A 204 -3.12 -5.12 6.38
CA PRO A 204 -4.29 -5.38 5.55
C PRO A 204 -5.53 -4.61 6.02
N THR A 205 -6.39 -4.18 5.08
CA THR A 205 -7.67 -3.51 5.36
C THR A 205 -8.77 -4.48 5.81
N PRO A 206 -9.83 -4.03 6.51
CA PRO A 206 -10.99 -4.86 6.82
C PRO A 206 -11.67 -5.49 5.59
N GLU A 207 -11.60 -4.83 4.43
CA GLU A 207 -12.20 -5.31 3.17
C GLU A 207 -11.30 -6.27 2.39
N PHE A 208 -10.14 -6.66 2.92
CA PHE A 208 -9.08 -7.41 2.21
C PHE A 208 -9.64 -8.62 1.47
N ALA A 209 -10.30 -9.55 2.16
CA ALA A 209 -10.72 -10.81 1.58
C ALA A 209 -11.73 -10.61 0.43
N VAL A 210 -12.72 -9.74 0.62
CA VAL A 210 -13.79 -9.52 -0.37
C VAL A 210 -13.23 -8.81 -1.61
N ARG A 211 -12.41 -7.77 -1.43
CA ARG A 211 -11.79 -7.05 -2.56
C ARG A 211 -10.79 -7.92 -3.30
N LEU A 212 -9.99 -8.71 -2.60
CA LEU A 212 -9.07 -9.66 -3.22
C LEU A 212 -9.82 -10.69 -4.05
N HIS A 213 -10.92 -11.25 -3.52
CA HIS A 213 -11.76 -12.20 -4.26
C HIS A 213 -12.29 -11.61 -5.57
N ARG A 214 -12.82 -10.38 -5.54
CA ARG A 214 -13.31 -9.68 -6.74
C ARG A 214 -12.20 -9.37 -7.73
N ALA A 215 -11.05 -8.90 -7.24
CA ALA A 215 -9.90 -8.60 -8.08
C ALA A 215 -9.39 -9.86 -8.78
N LEU A 216 -9.22 -10.97 -8.06
CA LEU A 216 -8.81 -12.25 -8.63
C LEU A 216 -9.81 -12.81 -9.65
N ALA A 217 -11.12 -12.60 -9.43
CA ALA A 217 -12.15 -13.00 -10.39
C ALA A 217 -12.12 -12.21 -11.71
N ALA A 218 -11.60 -10.98 -11.69
CA ALA A 218 -11.44 -10.12 -12.87
C ALA A 218 -10.02 -10.16 -13.47
N LEU A 219 -9.07 -10.80 -12.79
CA LEU A 219 -7.66 -10.79 -13.17
C LEU A 219 -7.43 -11.56 -14.47
N PRO A 220 -6.72 -10.98 -15.45
CA PRO A 220 -6.29 -11.71 -16.64
C PRO A 220 -5.46 -12.94 -16.27
N SER A 221 -5.72 -14.07 -16.95
CA SER A 221 -5.12 -15.37 -16.61
C SER A 221 -3.61 -15.43 -16.86
N ASP A 222 -3.07 -14.47 -17.60
CA ASP A 222 -1.65 -14.32 -17.93
C ASP A 222 -0.96 -13.24 -17.08
N ALA A 223 -1.57 -12.84 -15.95
CA ALA A 223 -0.94 -11.92 -15.01
C ALA A 223 0.35 -12.51 -14.43
N HIS A 224 1.37 -11.66 -14.33
CA HIS A 224 2.63 -12.00 -13.66
C HIS A 224 2.61 -11.59 -12.19
N LEU A 225 1.99 -10.44 -11.89
CA LEU A 225 1.95 -9.82 -10.57
C LEU A 225 0.60 -9.16 -10.29
N LEU A 226 0.18 -9.18 -9.03
CA LEU A 226 -0.93 -8.41 -8.50
C LEU A 226 -0.50 -7.69 -7.21
N TYR A 227 -0.31 -6.38 -7.27
CA TYR A 227 0.01 -5.54 -6.12
C TYR A 227 -1.22 -5.32 -5.23
N LEU A 228 -1.03 -5.53 -3.93
CA LEU A 228 -2.06 -5.36 -2.89
C LEU A 228 -1.83 -4.09 -2.06
N GLY A 229 -0.56 -3.69 -1.95
CA GLY A 229 -0.10 -2.40 -1.42
C GLY A 229 0.88 -1.76 -2.40
N TYR A 230 0.77 -0.45 -2.57
CA TYR A 230 1.59 0.31 -3.52
C TYR A 230 1.56 1.83 -3.22
N SER A 231 2.56 2.53 -3.75
CA SER A 231 2.50 3.98 -4.04
C SER A 231 2.45 4.19 -5.55
N GLN A 232 1.45 4.92 -6.03
CA GLN A 232 1.21 5.09 -7.46
C GLN A 232 2.15 6.16 -8.04
N ALA A 233 2.97 5.84 -9.05
CA ALA A 233 3.81 6.84 -9.73
C ALA A 233 3.09 7.47 -10.93
N ALA A 234 2.71 6.64 -11.89
CA ALA A 234 2.07 7.05 -13.14
C ALA A 234 0.55 6.83 -13.13
N ASN A 235 -0.14 7.24 -14.19
CA ASN A 235 -1.53 6.87 -14.40
C ASN A 235 -1.66 5.35 -14.64
N TRP A 236 -2.86 4.81 -14.42
CA TRP A 236 -3.14 3.43 -14.77
C TRP A 236 -3.09 3.23 -16.28
N ARG A 237 -2.55 2.10 -16.76
CA ARG A 237 -2.57 1.79 -18.19
C ARG A 237 -4.02 1.63 -18.69
N ARG A 238 -4.85 0.96 -17.89
CA ARG A 238 -6.30 0.83 -18.10
C ARG A 238 -7.02 0.35 -16.83
N ASP A 239 -8.31 0.65 -16.77
CA ASP A 239 -9.24 0.05 -15.82
C ASP A 239 -9.69 -1.33 -16.31
N ILE A 240 -9.62 -2.35 -15.45
CA ILE A 240 -10.09 -3.72 -15.75
C ILE A 240 -11.46 -3.97 -15.10
N SER A 241 -11.60 -3.56 -13.84
CA SER A 241 -12.84 -3.62 -13.08
C SER A 241 -12.84 -2.50 -12.02
N PRO A 242 -13.93 -2.31 -11.25
CA PRO A 242 -13.92 -1.34 -10.15
C PRO A 242 -12.79 -1.59 -9.14
N GLU A 243 -12.46 -2.87 -8.89
CA GLU A 243 -11.42 -3.30 -7.94
C GLU A 243 -10.04 -3.56 -8.57
N LEU A 244 -9.88 -3.45 -9.89
CA LEU A 244 -8.66 -3.89 -10.58
C LEU A 244 -8.24 -2.93 -11.71
N VAL A 245 -6.96 -2.58 -11.72
CA VAL A 245 -6.33 -1.76 -12.75
C VAL A 245 -5.04 -2.39 -13.23
N GLU A 246 -4.63 -2.08 -14.46
CA GLU A 246 -3.30 -2.44 -14.95
C GLU A 246 -2.30 -1.34 -14.61
N SER A 247 -1.18 -1.72 -13.98
CA SER A 247 -0.15 -0.78 -13.53
C SER A 247 0.78 -0.39 -14.67
N GLU A 248 1.31 0.83 -14.61
CA GLU A 248 2.48 1.22 -15.40
C GLU A 248 3.73 1.21 -14.52
N TYR A 249 3.73 2.02 -13.45
CA TYR A 249 4.85 2.16 -12.54
C TYR A 249 4.32 2.45 -11.13
N VAL A 250 4.62 1.55 -10.20
CA VAL A 250 4.21 1.64 -8.79
C VAL A 250 5.38 1.27 -7.89
N TRP A 251 5.55 1.98 -6.78
CA TRP A 251 6.57 1.70 -5.78
C TRP A 251 6.03 0.87 -4.63
N THR A 252 6.95 0.42 -3.76
CA THR A 252 6.78 -0.44 -2.60
C THR A 252 6.49 -1.91 -2.94
N THR A 253 6.96 -2.79 -2.05
CA THR A 253 6.76 -4.25 -2.13
C THR A 253 6.05 -4.83 -0.90
N VAL A 254 5.42 -3.97 -0.09
CA VAL A 254 4.73 -4.32 1.17
C VAL A 254 3.77 -5.50 1.05
N GLY A 255 3.11 -5.66 -0.11
CA GLY A 255 2.28 -6.82 -0.38
C GLY A 255 1.92 -6.99 -1.85
N TYR A 256 2.23 -8.17 -2.40
CA TYR A 256 1.88 -8.55 -3.78
C TYR A 256 1.73 -10.06 -3.93
N ILE A 257 0.97 -10.48 -4.94
CA ILE A 257 0.90 -11.87 -5.39
C ILE A 257 1.78 -12.01 -6.64
N VAL A 258 2.63 -13.04 -6.67
CA VAL A 258 3.47 -13.39 -7.82
C VAL A 258 3.11 -14.77 -8.36
N TRP A 259 2.95 -14.84 -9.68
CA TRP A 259 2.78 -16.11 -10.38
C TRP A 259 4.14 -16.68 -10.80
N PRO A 260 4.28 -18.01 -10.91
CA PRO A 260 5.56 -18.62 -11.30
C PRO A 260 6.10 -18.14 -12.64
N ALA A 261 5.23 -17.77 -13.58
CA ALA A 261 5.62 -17.13 -14.84
C ALA A 261 6.32 -15.77 -14.60
N GLY A 262 5.79 -14.94 -13.71
CA GLY A 262 6.39 -13.67 -13.30
C GLY A 262 7.71 -13.87 -12.55
N ALA A 263 7.76 -14.83 -11.62
CA ALA A 263 8.97 -15.18 -10.88
C ALA A 263 10.10 -15.64 -11.82
N ARG A 264 9.82 -16.54 -12.78
CA ARG A 264 10.80 -16.96 -13.80
C ARG A 264 11.32 -15.78 -14.62
N LEU A 265 10.43 -14.87 -15.03
CA LEU A 265 10.82 -13.70 -15.80
C LEU A 265 11.75 -12.80 -14.99
N MET A 266 11.38 -12.44 -13.76
CA MET A 266 12.22 -11.60 -12.89
C MET A 266 13.58 -12.27 -12.62
N LEU A 267 13.61 -13.57 -12.30
CA LEU A 267 14.87 -14.29 -12.08
C LEU A 267 15.75 -14.35 -13.34
N SER A 268 15.16 -14.36 -14.54
CA SER A 268 15.92 -14.32 -15.80
C SER A 268 16.53 -12.95 -16.14
N ARG A 269 16.13 -11.90 -15.41
CA ARG A 269 16.57 -10.50 -15.65
C ARG A 269 17.58 -10.01 -14.61
N LEU A 270 18.04 -10.88 -13.71
CA LEU A 270 19.09 -10.53 -12.74
C LEU A 270 20.37 -10.04 -13.44
N PRO A 271 21.14 -9.14 -12.80
CA PRO A 271 20.96 -8.64 -11.43
C PRO A 271 19.87 -7.57 -11.29
N VAL A 272 19.31 -7.45 -10.08
CA VAL A 272 18.55 -6.27 -9.67
C VAL A 272 19.52 -5.09 -9.56
N ASN A 273 19.30 -4.03 -10.34
CA ASN A 273 20.25 -2.93 -10.51
C ASN A 273 19.73 -1.55 -10.08
N GLU A 274 18.69 -1.53 -9.25
CA GLU A 274 18.09 -0.38 -8.56
C GLU A 274 17.30 -0.91 -7.34
N PRO A 275 16.70 -0.06 -6.46
CA PRO A 275 15.80 -0.56 -5.41
C PRO A 275 14.75 -1.51 -6.01
N VAL A 276 14.44 -2.61 -5.32
CA VAL A 276 13.74 -3.74 -5.95
C VAL A 276 12.35 -3.37 -6.48
N ASP A 277 11.66 -2.44 -5.81
CA ASP A 277 10.38 -1.90 -6.25
C ASP A 277 10.54 -1.04 -7.51
N ASN A 278 11.55 -0.17 -7.58
CA ASN A 278 11.90 0.57 -8.80
C ASN A 278 12.19 -0.39 -9.96
N TRP A 279 12.95 -1.45 -9.69
CA TRP A 279 13.36 -2.43 -10.69
C TRP A 279 12.18 -3.22 -11.24
N MET A 280 11.28 -3.67 -10.36
CA MET A 280 10.03 -4.32 -10.76
C MET A 280 9.16 -3.34 -11.56
N ALA A 281 9.03 -2.09 -11.11
CA ALA A 281 8.26 -1.07 -11.80
C ALA A 281 8.82 -0.75 -13.20
N ALA A 282 10.14 -0.75 -13.36
CA ALA A 282 10.81 -0.57 -14.65
C ALA A 282 10.45 -1.68 -15.64
N LEU A 283 10.49 -2.95 -15.21
CA LEU A 283 10.05 -4.09 -16.03
C LEU A 283 8.57 -3.95 -16.43
N CYS A 284 7.73 -3.37 -15.56
CA CYS A 284 6.33 -3.12 -15.87
C CYS A 284 6.15 -1.99 -16.89
N ALA A 285 6.88 -0.90 -16.74
CA ALA A 285 6.87 0.22 -17.66
C ALA A 285 7.33 -0.18 -19.07
N GLU A 286 8.33 -1.07 -19.15
CA GLU A 286 8.88 -1.61 -20.40
C GLU A 286 8.00 -2.69 -21.06
N GLY A 287 6.97 -3.16 -20.35
CA GLY A 287 6.02 -4.16 -20.85
C GLY A 287 6.53 -5.61 -20.72
N ASP A 288 7.61 -5.83 -19.99
CA ASP A 288 8.14 -7.16 -19.71
C ASP A 288 7.24 -7.92 -18.73
N ILE A 289 6.73 -7.23 -17.69
CA ILE A 289 5.82 -7.84 -16.72
C ILE A 289 4.39 -7.29 -16.85
N LYS A 290 3.42 -8.22 -16.86
CA LYS A 290 1.99 -7.92 -16.78
C LYS A 290 1.58 -7.80 -15.32
N ALA A 291 1.62 -6.58 -14.79
CA ALA A 291 1.28 -6.32 -13.41
C ALA A 291 -0.03 -5.52 -13.28
N TYR A 292 -0.76 -5.84 -12.22
CA TYR A 292 -2.04 -5.24 -11.90
C TYR A 292 -2.05 -4.78 -10.45
N CYS A 293 -2.96 -3.88 -10.10
CA CYS A 293 -3.14 -3.39 -8.73
C CYS A 293 -4.59 -3.57 -8.29
N VAL A 294 -4.80 -4.02 -7.05
CA VAL A 294 -6.11 -3.94 -6.41
C VAL A 294 -6.38 -2.48 -6.04
N ARG A 295 -7.52 -1.93 -6.47
CA ARG A 295 -7.90 -0.53 -6.20
C ARG A 295 -9.23 -0.45 -5.45
N PRO A 296 -9.33 0.30 -4.32
CA PRO A 296 -8.23 0.85 -3.54
C PRO A 296 -7.30 -0.26 -3.03
N LYS A 297 -6.05 0.11 -2.72
CA LYS A 297 -5.09 -0.83 -2.11
C LYS A 297 -5.68 -1.44 -0.84
N ILE A 298 -5.41 -2.72 -0.63
CA ILE A 298 -5.94 -3.52 0.49
C ILE A 298 -4.87 -3.93 1.49
N VAL A 299 -3.61 -3.57 1.22
CA VAL A 299 -2.48 -3.64 2.16
C VAL A 299 -1.87 -2.25 2.25
N HIS A 300 -1.84 -1.70 3.46
CA HIS A 300 -1.12 -0.49 3.81
C HIS A 300 0.22 -0.84 4.46
N GLN A 301 1.07 0.15 4.64
CA GLN A 301 2.21 0.06 5.55
C GLN A 301 1.74 0.44 6.96
N ALA A 302 2.21 -0.29 7.96
CA ALA A 302 1.86 -0.09 9.36
C ALA A 302 2.35 1.27 9.86
N ASP A 303 3.55 1.66 9.45
CA ASP A 303 4.21 2.90 9.79
C ASP A 303 4.32 3.82 8.55
N ALA A 304 4.52 5.11 8.78
CA ALA A 304 4.74 6.07 7.69
C ALA A 304 6.05 5.74 6.98
N TRP A 305 6.21 6.23 5.76
CA TRP A 305 7.40 5.99 4.96
C TRP A 305 8.68 6.33 5.75
N ASN A 306 9.64 5.40 5.76
CA ASN A 306 10.91 5.44 6.49
C ASN A 306 10.83 5.54 8.03
N VAL A 307 9.62 5.49 8.62
CA VAL A 307 9.47 5.33 10.07
C VAL A 307 9.63 3.85 10.42
N ASN A 308 10.48 3.54 11.40
CA ASN A 308 10.71 2.17 11.87
C ASN A 308 11.24 1.20 10.78
N SER A 309 11.78 1.74 9.69
CA SER A 309 12.36 1.00 8.57
C SER A 309 13.78 0.51 8.88
N ASP A 310 14.12 -0.68 8.39
CA ASP A 310 15.48 -1.23 8.38
C ASP A 310 16.16 -1.06 7.00
N VAL A 311 15.42 -0.54 6.02
CA VAL A 311 15.89 -0.23 4.67
C VAL A 311 16.11 1.28 4.60
N ALA A 312 17.35 1.71 4.77
CA ALA A 312 17.73 3.09 4.45
C ALA A 312 17.82 3.23 2.93
N HIS A 313 17.11 4.17 2.33
CA HIS A 313 17.11 4.38 0.90
C HIS A 313 18.25 5.31 0.49
N SER A 314 18.99 4.92 -0.56
CA SER A 314 20.19 5.62 -1.01
C SER A 314 19.92 7.02 -1.56
N ASP A 315 18.66 7.30 -1.94
CA ASP A 315 18.24 8.59 -2.44
C ASP A 315 17.77 9.56 -1.34
N GLU A 316 17.60 9.13 -0.09
CA GLU A 316 17.06 9.91 1.05
C GLU A 316 17.72 11.26 1.34
N HIS A 317 18.99 11.43 0.99
CA HIS A 317 19.77 12.61 1.39
C HIS A 317 19.68 13.78 0.40
N TYR A 318 19.01 13.60 -0.74
CA TYR A 318 19.08 14.56 -1.84
C TYR A 318 17.82 15.40 -2.00
N TRP A 319 16.90 15.29 -1.05
CA TRP A 319 15.56 15.84 -1.18
C TRP A 319 15.38 17.15 -0.41
N GLY A 320 14.71 18.12 -1.04
CA GLY A 320 14.34 19.38 -0.39
C GLY A 320 13.22 19.21 0.63
N PRO A 321 12.91 20.24 1.45
CA PRO A 321 11.85 20.18 2.46
C PRO A 321 10.44 19.97 1.88
N ASN A 322 10.25 20.14 0.57
CA ASN A 322 8.97 19.94 -0.12
C ASN A 322 8.88 18.63 -0.92
N SER A 323 9.87 17.73 -0.75
CA SER A 323 9.99 16.49 -1.51
C SER A 323 9.00 15.40 -1.11
N ASP A 324 8.80 14.43 -2.02
CA ASP A 324 7.99 13.21 -1.87
C ASP A 324 8.17 12.48 -0.52
N ILE A 325 9.37 12.53 0.08
CA ILE A 325 9.66 11.94 1.39
C ILE A 325 8.73 12.46 2.49
N GLN A 326 8.31 13.72 2.41
CA GLN A 326 7.49 14.36 3.43
C GLN A 326 5.98 14.29 3.12
N HIS A 327 5.59 13.79 1.95
CA HIS A 327 4.20 13.64 1.56
C HIS A 327 3.74 12.20 1.78
N SER A 328 3.30 11.87 3.00
CA SER A 328 2.69 10.57 3.25
C SER A 328 1.42 10.41 2.42
N ASP A 329 1.22 9.22 1.84
CA ASP A 329 -0.03 8.92 1.15
C ASP A 329 -1.16 8.89 2.19
N GLU A 330 -2.32 9.49 1.89
CA GLU A 330 -3.46 9.67 2.83
C GLU A 330 -3.96 8.36 3.48
N PHE A 331 -3.54 7.22 2.92
CA PHE A 331 -3.90 5.87 3.32
C PHE A 331 -2.93 5.23 4.33
N TYR A 332 -2.42 6.03 5.27
CA TYR A 332 -1.60 5.58 6.40
C TYR A 332 -2.43 4.77 7.41
N TRP A 333 -1.88 3.66 7.92
CA TRP A 333 -2.57 2.77 8.87
C TRP A 333 -2.43 3.19 10.35
N GLY A 334 -1.34 3.86 10.72
CA GLY A 334 -1.08 4.25 12.10
C GLY A 334 -2.02 5.34 12.60
N PRO A 335 -1.89 5.75 13.88
CA PRO A 335 -2.91 6.56 14.55
C PRO A 335 -3.23 7.80 13.73
N ALA A 336 -4.52 7.98 13.41
CA ALA A 336 -5.02 9.18 12.77
C ALA A 336 -4.63 10.37 13.64
N THR A 337 -3.53 11.05 13.31
CA THR A 337 -3.12 12.22 14.07
C THR A 337 -4.18 13.28 13.81
N GLY A 338 -5.01 13.54 14.82
CA GLY A 338 -5.74 14.78 14.92
C GLY A 338 -4.75 15.91 14.69
N SER A 339 -5.06 16.77 13.71
CA SER A 339 -4.39 18.02 13.35
C SER A 339 -3.30 18.44 14.34
N ALA A 340 -2.03 18.15 14.01
CA ALA A 340 -0.93 18.85 14.65
C ALA A 340 -1.09 20.34 14.32
N LYS A 341 -1.32 21.16 15.34
CA LYS A 341 -1.30 22.62 15.19
C LYS A 341 0.14 23.03 14.83
N PRO A 342 0.35 23.92 13.84
CA PRO A 342 1.69 24.42 13.55
C PRO A 342 2.16 25.27 14.73
N GLY A 343 3.34 24.96 15.28
CA GLY A 343 4.00 25.82 16.27
C GLY A 343 4.56 25.18 17.54
N GLN A 344 4.99 23.90 17.53
CA GLN A 344 5.89 23.41 18.57
C GLN A 344 7.18 22.92 17.93
N ALA A 345 8.26 23.62 18.26
CA ALA A 345 9.62 23.32 17.82
C ALA A 345 10.02 21.91 18.29
N LEU A 346 10.47 21.09 17.35
CA LEU A 346 11.18 19.85 17.64
C LEU A 346 12.51 20.23 18.30
N VAL A 347 12.73 19.72 19.50
CA VAL A 347 13.99 19.85 20.22
C VAL A 347 15.02 18.96 19.53
N ASP A 348 16.18 19.55 19.32
CA ASP A 348 17.34 19.04 18.59
C ASP A 348 17.86 17.70 19.13
N GLY A 349 18.48 16.92 18.24
CA GLY A 349 18.83 15.53 18.46
C GLY A 349 20.01 15.28 19.40
N SER A 350 20.16 14.02 19.80
CA SER A 350 21.49 13.41 19.97
C SER A 350 21.37 11.90 20.07
N CYS A 351 21.86 11.21 19.04
CA CYS A 351 22.49 9.91 19.19
C CYS A 351 23.98 10.19 19.41
N PHE A 352 24.52 9.85 20.57
CA PHE A 352 25.97 9.68 20.75
C PHE A 352 26.21 8.62 21.83
N TRP A 353 27.03 7.63 21.48
CA TRP A 353 27.61 6.66 22.41
C TRP A 353 28.96 7.20 22.88
N ASP A 354 29.29 7.03 24.17
CA ASP A 354 30.63 6.84 24.79
C ASP A 354 30.45 7.07 26.31
N ILE A 355 30.53 6.06 27.19
CA ILE A 355 31.70 5.37 27.78
C ILE A 355 32.56 6.26 28.72
N ASP A 356 32.56 5.88 30.00
CA ASP A 356 33.44 6.20 31.15
C ASP A 356 34.31 7.48 31.13
N SER A 357 34.16 8.34 32.15
CA SER A 357 35.03 8.36 33.34
C SER A 357 34.77 9.57 34.25
N ASP A 358 34.96 9.35 35.55
CA ASP A 358 35.33 10.32 36.61
C ASP A 358 35.85 11.69 36.12
N ASP A 359 35.30 12.78 36.63
CA ASP A 359 36.00 13.57 37.67
C ASP A 359 35.15 14.74 38.19
N SER A 360 35.42 15.06 39.44
CA SER A 360 34.87 16.10 40.30
C SER A 360 35.14 17.53 39.83
N GLU A 361 34.26 18.46 40.25
CA GLU A 361 34.54 19.65 41.07
C GLU A 361 33.55 20.81 40.82
N ASP A 362 33.08 21.36 41.94
CA ASP A 362 32.53 22.69 42.18
C ASP A 362 32.96 23.80 41.21
N THR A 363 32.05 24.71 40.85
CA THR A 363 31.90 26.01 41.54
C THR A 363 30.73 26.83 41.01
N SER A 364 30.22 27.66 41.92
CA SER A 364 29.27 28.75 41.78
C SER A 364 29.69 29.86 40.81
N ASP A 365 28.73 30.54 40.17
CA ASP A 365 28.32 31.90 40.53
C ASP A 365 27.39 32.55 39.49
N ASP A 366 26.58 33.47 40.01
CA ASP A 366 25.60 34.33 39.37
C ASP A 366 26.12 35.12 38.14
N LEU A 367 25.28 35.21 37.09
CA LEU A 367 24.60 36.41 36.57
C LEU A 367 23.97 36.19 35.19
#